data_AF-A0A260ZQT9-F1
#
_entry.id   AF-A0A260ZQT9-F1
#
_cell.length_a   1.000
_cell.length_b   1.000
_cell.length_c   1.000
_cell.angle_alpha   90.00
_cell.angle_beta   90.00
_cell.angle_gamma   90.00
#
_symmetry.space_group_name_H-M   'P 1'
#
loop_
_entity.id
_entity.type
_entity.pdbx_description
1 polymer ?
#
loop_
_entity_poly.entity_id
_entity_poly.type
_entity_poly.pdbx_seq_one_letter_code
_entity_poly.pdbx_strand_id
1 'polypeptide(L)'
;MSAEKEFNVEEIRKMDPMDVIDLSMTSKEFSEFLTIHKPLKANLTWILGTVHHYSTPSSIPINLPKGTHRRGTSRIFTFNERLILELKFLEEHEKCVRFYFGDQGDTVRQTNVLKYGDPIKMAREEDAFMVIGRPNMEILTRDRHDLLVLECISKHILEIVDVQEFHLRYGFLWDFKLEQSFPFKLTKRFESINVQTRNDDQVAKRDLRRLLKNANIKDLELCIELESTTSLLKPLVFICEALKIKEGDWVKTDDLMGATCKKIYVDRMEMSMEDTVRIVKSWKNGTRFGNLESMEIKISNKANAQRIVKRVTDGKIASLYLKPHLFRMDVQ
;
A
#
# COMPACT_ATOMS: atom_id res chain seq x y z
N MET A 1 29.77 19.62 37.86
CA MET A 1 29.93 18.20 37.53
C MET A 1 28.54 17.61 37.31
N SER A 2 28.03 17.69 36.08
CA SER A 2 26.81 16.97 35.71
C SER A 2 27.20 15.51 35.53
N ALA A 3 26.60 14.60 36.29
CA ALA A 3 26.72 13.18 36.02
C ALA A 3 26.14 12.93 34.63
N GLU A 4 27.00 12.56 33.67
CA GLU A 4 26.54 12.00 32.40
C GLU A 4 25.69 10.78 32.74
N LYS A 5 24.40 10.88 32.48
CA LYS A 5 23.49 9.75 32.64
C LYS A 5 23.84 8.79 31.52
N GLU A 6 24.63 7.77 31.83
CA GLU A 6 25.08 6.78 30.85
C GLU A 6 23.86 5.96 30.41
N PHE A 7 23.40 6.18 29.18
CA PHE A 7 22.30 5.42 28.61
C PHE A 7 22.76 3.98 28.32
N ASN A 8 21.96 2.99 28.71
CA ASN A 8 22.26 1.57 28.51
C ASN A 8 21.30 0.95 27.49
N VAL A 9 21.85 0.29 26.47
CA VAL A 9 21.09 -0.41 25.40
C VAL A 9 20.12 -1.43 25.98
N GLU A 10 20.55 -2.24 26.95
CA GLU A 10 19.73 -3.32 27.53
C GLU A 10 18.60 -2.79 28.41
N GLU A 11 18.76 -1.59 28.98
CA GLU A 11 17.68 -0.93 29.71
C GLU A 11 16.66 -0.34 28.74
N ILE A 12 17.11 0.32 27.68
CA ILE A 12 16.23 0.90 26.66
C ILE A 12 15.43 -0.19 25.93
N ARG A 13 16.03 -1.35 25.68
CA ARG A 13 15.30 -2.50 25.11
C ARG A 13 14.12 -2.94 25.96
N LYS A 14 14.14 -2.71 27.27
CA LYS A 14 13.06 -3.07 28.20
C LYS A 14 12.05 -1.95 28.40
N MET A 15 12.33 -0.73 27.94
CA MET A 15 11.42 0.40 28.03
C MET A 15 10.25 0.25 27.08
N ASP A 16 9.08 0.78 27.44
CA ASP A 16 7.95 0.86 26.50
C ASP A 16 8.39 1.65 25.25
N PRO A 17 8.21 1.10 24.03
CA PRO A 17 8.59 1.79 22.81
C PRO A 17 7.96 3.19 22.67
N MET A 18 6.77 3.41 23.24
CA MET A 18 6.14 4.74 23.31
C MET A 18 6.98 5.73 24.11
N ASP A 19 7.52 5.31 25.26
CA ASP A 19 8.36 6.16 26.11
C ASP A 19 9.68 6.47 25.42
N VAL A 20 10.27 5.48 24.73
CA VAL A 20 11.50 5.67 23.96
C VAL A 20 11.29 6.69 22.84
N ILE A 21 10.19 6.58 22.10
CA ILE A 21 9.84 7.53 21.06
C ILE A 21 9.60 8.93 21.64
N ASP A 22 8.82 9.06 22.72
CA ASP A 22 8.50 10.36 23.33
C ASP A 22 9.77 11.06 23.88
N LEU A 23 10.64 10.31 24.55
CA LEU A 23 11.93 10.81 25.03
C LEU A 23 12.86 11.21 23.87
N SER A 24 12.85 10.49 22.76
CA SER A 24 13.66 10.83 21.59
C SER A 24 13.26 12.16 20.94
N MET A 25 12.00 12.59 21.13
CA MET A 25 11.50 13.87 20.62
C MET A 25 11.77 15.04 21.57
N THR A 26 12.13 14.77 22.83
CA THR A 26 12.25 15.78 23.89
C THR A 26 13.67 15.92 24.47
N SER A 27 14.51 14.89 24.36
CA SER A 27 15.93 14.92 24.78
C SER A 27 16.85 14.71 23.58
N LYS A 28 17.72 15.69 23.35
CA LYS A 28 18.73 15.64 22.29
C LYS A 28 19.75 14.53 22.57
N GLU A 29 20.23 14.42 23.82
CA GLU A 29 21.23 13.41 24.19
C GLU A 29 20.68 11.99 24.01
N PHE A 30 19.42 11.77 24.37
CA PHE A 30 18.77 10.47 24.19
C PHE A 30 18.57 10.14 22.70
N SER A 31 18.15 11.11 21.89
CA SER A 31 18.01 10.94 20.44
C SER A 31 19.34 10.63 19.76
N GLU A 32 20.43 11.31 20.14
CA GLU A 32 21.79 11.03 19.63
C GLU A 32 22.22 9.61 19.99
N PHE A 33 21.97 9.16 21.23
CA PHE A 33 22.23 7.79 21.64
C PHE A 33 21.45 6.76 20.79
N LEU A 34 20.14 6.95 20.62
CA LEU A 34 19.31 6.05 19.82
C LEU A 34 19.75 6.02 18.35
N THR A 35 20.19 7.16 17.81
CA THR A 35 20.66 7.25 16.41
C THR A 35 21.90 6.38 16.18
N ILE A 36 22.79 6.32 17.17
CA ILE A 36 24.02 5.51 17.12
C ILE A 36 23.71 4.03 17.33
N HIS A 37 22.88 3.71 18.33
CA HIS A 37 22.74 2.34 18.81
C HIS A 37 21.51 1.59 18.28
N LYS A 38 20.46 2.30 17.88
CA LYS A 38 19.15 1.79 17.40
C LYS A 38 18.69 0.52 18.14
N PRO A 39 18.52 0.60 19.48
CA PRO A 39 18.36 -0.58 20.32
C PRO A 39 17.07 -1.36 20.05
N LEU A 40 16.04 -0.69 19.52
CA LEU A 40 14.74 -1.27 19.19
C LEU A 40 14.66 -1.65 17.72
N LYS A 41 14.10 -2.82 17.44
CA LYS A 41 13.81 -3.30 16.09
C LYS A 41 12.31 -3.27 15.82
N ALA A 42 11.92 -2.87 14.62
CA ALA A 42 10.52 -2.82 14.23
C ALA A 42 10.31 -3.08 12.73
N ASN A 43 9.09 -3.45 12.39
CA ASN A 43 8.58 -3.37 11.02
C ASN A 43 7.79 -2.07 10.87
N LEU A 44 8.00 -1.37 9.77
CA LEU A 44 7.39 -0.07 9.50
C LEU A 44 6.39 -0.20 8.36
N THR A 45 5.15 0.23 8.61
CA THR A 45 4.08 0.25 7.62
C THR A 45 3.58 1.67 7.40
N TRP A 46 3.65 2.15 6.15
CA TRP A 46 2.92 3.34 5.72
C TRP A 46 1.55 2.94 5.20
N ILE A 47 0.50 3.53 5.77
CA ILE A 47 -0.88 3.38 5.29
C ILE A 47 -1.31 4.75 4.77
N LEU A 48 -1.45 4.84 3.44
CA LEU A 48 -1.71 6.07 2.72
C LEU A 48 -2.98 5.87 1.88
N GLY A 49 -4.13 6.32 2.35
CA GLY A 49 -5.37 6.15 1.59
C GLY A 49 -6.51 7.01 2.08
N THR A 50 -7.63 6.92 1.38
CA THR A 50 -8.89 7.55 1.78
C THR A 50 -9.94 6.48 2.03
N VAL A 51 -10.67 6.63 3.13
CA VAL A 51 -11.83 5.77 3.43
C VAL A 51 -13.09 6.56 3.19
N HIS A 52 -13.91 6.06 2.27
CA HIS A 52 -15.22 6.60 2.01
C HIS A 52 -16.20 6.08 3.05
N HIS A 53 -16.81 7.00 3.79
CA HIS A 53 -18.15 6.76 4.29
C HIS A 53 -19.12 7.24 3.21
N TYR A 54 -19.77 6.32 2.51
CA TYR A 54 -21.00 6.66 1.80
C TYR A 54 -22.07 6.92 2.85
N SER A 55 -22.15 8.13 3.39
CA SER A 55 -23.39 8.61 3.97
C SER A 55 -24.32 8.96 2.81
N THR A 56 -25.08 7.97 2.31
CA THR A 56 -26.33 8.32 1.63
C THR A 56 -27.17 9.10 2.64
N PRO A 57 -27.52 10.38 2.39
CA PRO A 57 -28.42 11.08 3.30
C PRO A 57 -29.69 10.24 3.41
N SER A 58 -29.96 9.75 4.62
CA SER A 58 -31.01 8.77 4.93
C SER A 58 -32.43 9.32 4.76
N SER A 59 -32.58 10.59 4.39
CA SER A 59 -33.85 11.22 4.12
C SER A 59 -33.73 12.26 3.01
N ILE A 60 -33.97 11.84 1.76
CA ILE A 60 -34.46 12.77 0.74
C ILE A 60 -35.99 12.77 0.91
N PRO A 61 -36.63 13.88 1.31
CA PRO A 61 -38.09 13.96 1.35
C PRO A 61 -38.64 13.68 -0.05
N ILE A 62 -39.47 12.65 -0.17
CA ILE A 62 -40.02 12.16 -1.46
C ILE A 62 -41.04 13.17 -2.05
N ASN A 63 -41.39 14.23 -1.31
CA ASN A 63 -42.43 15.20 -1.66
C ASN A 63 -41.86 16.59 -1.99
N LEU A 64 -40.97 16.70 -2.98
CA LEU A 64 -40.61 18.00 -3.56
C LEU A 64 -41.43 18.26 -4.84
N PRO A 65 -42.05 19.44 -5.00
CA PRO A 65 -42.86 19.76 -6.17
C PRO A 65 -42.08 19.63 -7.48
N LYS A 66 -42.69 19.00 -8.48
CA LYS A 66 -42.18 18.94 -9.86
C LYS A 66 -41.99 20.37 -10.38
N GLY A 67 -40.73 20.79 -10.57
CA GLY A 67 -40.40 22.11 -11.15
C GLY A 67 -39.25 22.85 -10.46
N THR A 68 -38.76 22.39 -9.31
CA THR A 68 -37.51 22.93 -8.76
C THR A 68 -36.31 22.31 -9.49
N HIS A 69 -35.68 23.08 -10.36
CA HIS A 69 -34.41 22.71 -10.97
C HIS A 69 -33.42 22.33 -9.87
N ARG A 70 -32.90 21.09 -9.92
CA ARG A 70 -31.74 20.64 -9.13
C ARG A 70 -30.52 21.51 -9.47
N ARG A 71 -30.37 22.65 -8.82
CA ARG A 71 -29.07 23.27 -8.58
C ARG A 71 -28.68 22.95 -7.15
N GLY A 72 -27.65 22.15 -6.97
CA GLY A 72 -26.98 21.98 -5.68
C GLY A 72 -27.50 20.85 -4.80
N THR A 73 -27.52 19.61 -5.29
CA THR A 73 -27.05 18.54 -4.39
C THR A 73 -25.53 18.62 -4.41
N SER A 74 -24.96 19.52 -3.61
CA SER A 74 -23.56 19.40 -3.24
C SER A 74 -23.44 18.04 -2.56
N ARG A 75 -22.94 17.03 -3.28
CA ARG A 75 -22.47 15.82 -2.63
C ARG A 75 -21.30 16.30 -1.79
N ILE A 76 -21.55 16.53 -0.50
CA ILE A 76 -20.48 16.71 0.47
C ILE A 76 -19.86 15.33 0.58
N PHE A 77 -18.79 15.11 -0.16
CA PHE A 77 -17.98 13.92 -0.02
C PHE A 77 -17.15 14.11 1.24
N THR A 78 -17.51 13.40 2.31
CA THR A 78 -16.65 13.34 3.48
C THR A 78 -15.56 12.30 3.19
N PHE A 79 -14.33 12.78 3.08
CA PHE A 79 -13.15 11.95 2.88
C PHE A 79 -12.46 11.77 4.23
N ASN A 80 -12.48 10.56 4.79
CA ASN A 80 -11.63 10.24 5.92
C ASN A 80 -10.29 9.74 5.36
N GLU A 81 -9.35 10.67 5.14
CA GLU A 81 -7.99 10.28 4.79
C GLU A 81 -7.36 9.48 5.95
N ARG A 82 -6.91 8.26 5.66
CA ARG A 82 -6.13 7.42 6.55
C ARG A 82 -4.67 7.60 6.18
N LEU A 83 -4.02 8.51 6.89
CA LEU A 83 -2.58 8.70 6.86
C LEU A 83 -2.02 8.19 8.18
N ILE A 84 -1.44 6.99 8.14
CA ILE A 84 -0.95 6.29 9.32
C ILE A 84 0.48 5.82 9.07
N LEU A 85 1.34 6.04 10.05
CA LEU A 85 2.62 5.36 10.17
C LEU A 85 2.50 4.36 11.32
N GLU A 86 2.70 3.09 11.04
CA GLU A 86 2.57 2.01 12.01
C GLU A 86 3.94 1.35 12.24
N LEU A 87 4.31 1.17 13.50
CA LEU A 87 5.51 0.48 13.93
C LEU A 87 5.12 -0.75 14.72
N LYS A 88 5.42 -1.92 14.17
CA LYS A 88 5.27 -3.19 14.88
C LYS A 88 6.64 -3.59 15.43
N PHE A 89 6.84 -3.39 16.73
CA PHE A 89 8.09 -3.74 17.39
C PHE A 89 8.27 -5.25 17.44
N LEU A 90 9.50 -5.68 17.20
CA LEU A 90 9.91 -7.08 17.25
C LEU A 90 10.38 -7.44 18.66
N GLU A 91 10.54 -8.73 18.90
CA GLU A 91 11.14 -9.28 20.13
C GLU A 91 10.31 -8.93 21.38
N GLU A 92 10.92 -8.30 22.38
CA GLU A 92 10.44 -8.21 23.77
C GLU A 92 9.11 -7.46 23.96
N HIS A 93 8.65 -6.70 22.97
CA HIS A 93 7.48 -5.84 23.11
C HIS A 93 6.22 -6.38 22.45
N GLU A 94 6.34 -7.05 21.30
CA GLU A 94 5.23 -7.38 20.37
C GLU A 94 4.17 -6.26 20.22
N LYS A 95 4.57 -5.00 20.43
CA LYS A 95 3.69 -3.84 20.54
C LYS A 95 3.57 -3.14 19.20
N CYS A 96 2.37 -2.64 18.92
CA CYS A 96 2.11 -1.78 17.78
C CYS A 96 2.01 -0.33 18.25
N VAL A 97 2.77 0.56 17.63
CA VAL A 97 2.70 2.01 17.87
C VAL A 97 2.28 2.70 16.57
N ARG A 98 1.28 3.57 16.65
CA ARG A 98 0.72 4.24 15.47
C ARG A 98 0.86 5.75 15.56
N PHE A 99 1.26 6.40 14.47
CA PHE A 99 1.10 7.84 14.29
C PHE A 99 -0.02 8.06 13.29
N TYR A 100 -1.01 8.86 13.65
CA TYR A 100 -2.14 9.14 12.77
C TYR A 100 -2.66 10.55 12.96
N PHE A 101 -3.36 11.07 11.96
CA PHE A 101 -4.03 12.38 12.05
C PHE A 101 -5.42 12.18 12.62
N GLY A 102 -5.68 12.79 13.79
CA GLY A 102 -7.01 12.79 14.40
C GLY A 102 -7.91 13.85 13.80
N ASP A 103 -9.21 13.56 13.74
CA ASP A 103 -10.22 14.59 13.53
C ASP A 103 -10.43 15.35 14.84
N GLN A 104 -10.12 16.65 14.83
CA GLN A 104 -10.52 17.48 15.95
C GLN A 104 -12.01 17.78 15.79
N GLY A 105 -12.85 16.89 16.32
CA GLY A 105 -14.24 17.27 16.61
C GLY A 105 -14.27 18.61 17.36
N ASP A 106 -15.34 19.41 17.15
CA ASP A 106 -15.64 20.82 17.53
C ASP A 106 -15.08 21.44 18.84
N THR A 107 -14.36 20.68 19.65
CA THR A 107 -13.81 21.01 20.96
C THR A 107 -12.57 21.92 20.95
N VAL A 108 -11.87 22.10 19.82
CA VAL A 108 -10.72 23.02 19.74
C VAL A 108 -11.02 24.17 18.78
N ARG A 109 -11.54 25.27 19.32
CA ARG A 109 -11.87 26.53 18.61
C ARG A 109 -10.68 27.28 17.98
N GLN A 110 -9.53 26.64 17.78
CA GLN A 110 -8.37 27.26 17.15
C GLN A 110 -7.75 26.31 16.14
N THR A 111 -8.26 26.36 14.92
CA THR A 111 -7.61 25.85 13.72
C THR A 111 -6.37 26.68 13.40
N ASN A 112 -5.29 26.49 14.17
CA ASN A 112 -3.98 26.90 13.69
C ASN A 112 -3.53 25.83 12.70
N VAL A 113 -3.71 26.10 11.41
CA VAL A 113 -3.12 25.31 10.33
C VAL A 113 -1.62 25.24 10.61
N LEU A 114 -1.09 24.03 10.86
CA LEU A 114 0.34 23.82 10.97
C LEU A 114 1.01 24.30 9.68
N LYS A 115 1.97 25.22 9.79
CA LYS A 115 2.83 25.63 8.66
C LYS A 115 4.09 24.77 8.66
N TYR A 116 4.70 24.62 7.48
CA TYR A 116 5.99 23.94 7.37
C TYR A 116 7.05 24.64 8.24
N GLY A 117 7.68 23.88 9.14
CA GLY A 117 8.63 24.40 10.13
C GLY A 117 8.02 24.71 11.50
N ASP A 118 6.69 24.67 11.65
CA ASP A 118 6.06 24.76 12.96
C ASP A 118 6.31 23.49 13.78
N PRO A 119 6.40 23.59 15.11
CA PRO A 119 6.46 22.41 15.98
C PRO A 119 5.24 21.51 15.76
N ILE A 120 5.49 20.24 15.45
CA ILE A 120 4.45 19.22 15.30
C ILE A 120 3.86 18.95 16.69
N LYS A 121 2.56 19.20 16.87
CA LYS A 121 1.86 18.89 18.11
C LYS A 121 1.26 17.49 18.03
N MET A 122 1.50 16.68 19.05
CA MET A 122 0.95 15.33 19.15
C MET A 122 0.30 15.13 20.53
N ALA A 123 -0.79 14.38 20.58
CA ALA A 123 -1.36 13.83 21.81
C ALA A 123 -1.01 12.35 21.91
N ARG A 124 -0.59 11.92 23.09
CA ARG A 124 -0.32 10.52 23.38
C ARG A 124 -1.62 9.81 23.75
N GLU A 125 -1.85 8.66 23.13
CA GLU A 125 -2.88 7.69 23.45
C GLU A 125 -2.22 6.38 23.92
N GLU A 126 -3.02 5.36 24.23
CA GLU A 126 -2.53 4.09 24.79
C GLU A 126 -1.48 3.41 23.88
N ASP A 127 -1.73 3.37 22.57
CA ASP A 127 -0.90 2.72 21.56
C ASP A 127 -0.60 3.62 20.35
N ALA A 128 -0.77 4.93 20.50
CA ALA A 128 -0.66 5.85 19.39
C ALA A 128 -0.24 7.28 19.77
N PHE A 129 0.28 7.99 18.78
CA PHE A 129 0.49 9.42 18.77
C PHE A 129 -0.45 10.06 17.75
N MET A 130 -1.46 10.78 18.25
CA MET A 130 -2.39 11.53 17.42
C MET A 130 -1.79 12.90 17.05
N VAL A 131 -1.53 13.13 15.78
CA VAL A 131 -1.05 14.42 15.26
C VAL A 131 -2.20 15.43 15.24
N ILE A 132 -1.98 16.57 15.89
CA ILE A 132 -2.94 17.67 16.04
C ILE A 132 -2.69 18.74 14.97
N GLY A 133 -3.74 19.41 14.49
CA GLY A 133 -3.61 20.63 13.67
C GLY A 133 -4.07 20.47 12.22
N ARG A 134 -4.79 19.39 11.91
CA ARG A 134 -5.52 19.26 10.65
C ARG A 134 -6.91 19.90 10.82
N PRO A 135 -7.18 21.07 10.21
CA PRO A 135 -8.39 21.85 10.47
C PRO A 135 -9.66 21.22 9.87
N ASN A 136 -9.51 20.31 8.91
CA ASN A 136 -10.60 19.51 8.36
C ASN A 136 -10.01 18.29 7.62
N MET A 137 -10.48 17.07 7.93
CA MET A 137 -10.15 15.87 7.16
C MET A 137 -10.73 15.91 5.73
N GLU A 138 -11.80 16.68 5.52
CA GLU A 138 -12.57 16.76 4.27
C GLU A 138 -11.98 17.70 3.22
N ILE A 139 -11.09 18.63 3.60
CA ILE A 139 -10.48 19.58 2.66
C ILE A 139 -9.06 19.13 2.35
N LEU A 140 -8.86 18.62 1.14
CA LEU A 140 -7.54 18.44 0.53
C LEU A 140 -6.86 19.81 0.48
N THR A 141 -5.99 20.11 1.43
CA THR A 141 -5.16 21.30 1.33
C THR A 141 -4.22 21.12 0.14
N ARG A 142 -4.13 22.14 -0.73
CA ARG A 142 -3.25 22.13 -1.92
C ARG A 142 -1.80 21.77 -1.58
N ASP A 143 -1.38 22.02 -0.34
CA ASP A 143 0.00 21.88 0.10
C ASP A 143 0.31 20.52 0.76
N ARG A 144 -0.70 19.64 0.92
CA ARG A 144 -0.57 18.27 1.52
C ARG A 144 0.37 18.22 2.71
N HIS A 145 0.18 19.16 3.64
CA HIS A 145 1.06 19.34 4.80
C HIS A 145 1.11 18.09 5.70
N ASP A 146 0.02 17.35 5.77
CA ASP A 146 -0.10 16.06 6.44
C ASP A 146 0.92 15.02 5.93
N LEU A 147 1.13 14.93 4.61
CA LEU A 147 2.15 14.06 4.03
C LEU A 147 3.57 14.52 4.37
N LEU A 148 3.81 15.83 4.48
CA LEU A 148 5.11 16.36 4.92
C LEU A 148 5.39 16.04 6.39
N VAL A 149 4.38 16.18 7.25
CA VAL A 149 4.50 15.80 8.67
C VAL A 149 4.76 14.31 8.81
N LEU A 150 4.04 13.47 8.06
CA LEU A 150 4.28 12.02 8.05
C LEU A 150 5.68 11.67 7.53
N GLU A 151 6.19 12.39 6.53
CA GLU A 151 7.57 12.27 6.05
C GLU A 151 8.58 12.64 7.15
N CYS A 152 8.36 13.73 7.90
CA CYS A 152 9.21 14.14 9.02
C CYS A 152 9.24 13.10 10.14
N ILE A 153 8.07 12.61 10.57
CA ILE A 153 7.99 11.55 11.59
C ILE A 153 8.69 10.29 11.09
N SER A 154 8.48 9.91 9.82
CA SER A 154 9.15 8.73 9.24
C SER A 154 10.67 8.87 9.27
N LYS A 155 11.22 10.05 8.98
CA LYS A 155 12.67 10.30 9.04
C LYS A 155 13.21 10.13 10.46
N HIS A 156 12.55 10.76 11.43
CA HIS A 156 12.93 10.64 12.85
C HIS A 156 12.92 9.19 13.32
N ILE A 157 11.87 8.43 12.99
CA ILE A 157 11.78 7.01 13.34
C ILE A 157 12.91 6.20 12.70
N LEU A 158 13.24 6.45 11.44
CA LEU A 158 14.34 5.76 10.76
C LEU A 158 15.71 6.10 11.32
N GLU A 159 15.86 7.26 11.97
CA GLU A 159 17.08 7.62 12.67
C GLU A 159 17.23 6.82 13.96
N ILE A 160 16.16 6.62 14.74
CA ILE A 160 16.24 6.06 16.10
C ILE A 160 15.90 4.56 16.21
N VAL A 161 15.22 3.96 15.23
CA VAL A 161 14.77 2.56 15.24
C VAL A 161 15.49 1.76 14.14
N ASP A 162 15.87 0.52 14.44
CA ASP A 162 16.40 -0.44 13.46
C ASP A 162 15.25 -1.13 12.71
N VAL A 163 14.81 -0.51 11.62
CA VAL A 163 13.68 -1.00 10.81
C VAL A 163 14.09 -2.19 9.95
N GLN A 164 13.51 -3.36 10.22
CA GLN A 164 13.82 -4.60 9.53
C GLN A 164 13.05 -4.73 8.21
N GLU A 165 11.75 -4.45 8.25
CA GLU A 165 10.86 -4.61 7.11
C GLU A 165 10.06 -3.34 6.84
N PHE A 166 9.87 -3.07 5.55
CA PHE A 166 9.12 -1.92 5.06
C PHE A 166 7.89 -2.38 4.30
N HIS A 167 6.73 -1.87 4.72
CA HIS A 167 5.46 -2.16 4.09
C HIS A 167 4.78 -0.86 3.63
N LEU A 168 4.15 -0.90 2.46
CA LEU A 168 3.36 0.21 1.94
C LEU A 168 1.96 -0.27 1.59
N ARG A 169 0.94 0.34 2.18
CA ARG A 169 -0.46 0.16 1.84
C ARG A 169 -1.00 1.46 1.28
N TYR A 170 -1.25 1.47 -0.02
CA TYR A 170 -1.82 2.60 -0.73
C TYR A 170 -3.28 2.32 -1.07
N GLY A 171 -4.20 3.12 -0.54
CA GLY A 171 -5.64 2.97 -0.72
C GLY A 171 -6.29 4.22 -1.28
N PHE A 172 -5.79 4.68 -2.44
CA PHE A 172 -6.18 5.91 -3.14
C PHE A 172 -6.06 7.21 -2.32
N LEU A 173 -5.19 8.10 -2.78
CA LEU A 173 -5.12 9.50 -2.35
C LEU A 173 -5.28 10.39 -3.59
N TRP A 174 -6.24 11.32 -3.54
CA TRP A 174 -6.49 12.23 -4.65
C TRP A 174 -5.22 13.05 -4.97
N ASP A 175 -4.92 13.24 -6.26
CA ASP A 175 -3.75 13.97 -6.77
C ASP A 175 -2.37 13.47 -6.26
N PHE A 176 -2.32 12.24 -5.73
CA PHE A 176 -1.08 11.68 -5.20
C PHE A 176 -0.41 10.74 -6.20
N LYS A 177 0.81 11.10 -6.59
CA LYS A 177 1.65 10.26 -7.46
C LYS A 177 2.45 9.30 -6.61
N LEU A 178 2.02 8.03 -6.61
CA LEU A 178 2.61 6.96 -5.80
C LEU A 178 4.14 6.89 -5.94
N GLU A 179 4.68 7.05 -7.15
CA GLU A 179 6.12 6.96 -7.41
C GLU A 179 6.94 8.15 -6.88
N GLN A 180 6.29 9.29 -6.63
CA GLN A 180 6.91 10.50 -6.07
C GLN A 180 6.72 10.60 -4.55
N SER A 181 6.03 9.62 -3.97
CA SER A 181 5.75 9.60 -2.55
C SER A 181 7.01 9.46 -1.72
N PHE A 182 6.96 10.05 -0.53
CA PHE A 182 8.09 10.05 0.39
C PHE A 182 8.57 8.65 0.82
N PRO A 183 7.74 7.59 0.93
CA PRO A 183 8.25 6.24 1.23
C PRO A 183 9.33 5.79 0.24
N PHE A 184 9.18 6.06 -1.05
CA PHE A 184 10.19 5.74 -2.06
C PHE A 184 11.43 6.65 -2.03
N LYS A 185 11.36 7.80 -1.34
CA LYS A 185 12.55 8.63 -1.05
C LYS A 185 13.34 8.07 0.13
N LEU A 186 12.65 7.44 1.10
CA LEU A 186 13.25 6.91 2.33
C LEU A 186 13.82 5.50 2.14
N THR A 187 13.19 4.66 1.33
CA THR A 187 13.69 3.31 1.04
C THR A 187 13.38 2.87 -0.39
N LYS A 188 14.19 1.96 -0.91
CA LYS A 188 13.94 1.22 -2.16
C LYS A 188 13.59 -0.24 -1.93
N ARG A 189 13.67 -0.72 -0.69
CA ARG A 189 13.44 -2.12 -0.33
C ARG A 189 12.12 -2.22 0.41
N PHE A 190 11.20 -3.02 -0.12
CA PHE A 190 9.88 -3.26 0.44
C PHE A 190 9.66 -4.75 0.61
N GLU A 191 9.30 -5.13 1.82
CA GLU A 191 8.80 -6.48 2.12
C GLU A 191 7.43 -6.65 1.47
N SER A 192 6.57 -5.63 1.55
CA SER A 192 5.33 -5.64 0.76
C SER A 192 4.86 -4.27 0.29
N ILE A 193 4.24 -4.26 -0.89
CA ILE A 193 3.50 -3.12 -1.42
C ILE A 193 2.09 -3.60 -1.82
N ASN A 194 1.07 -2.99 -1.24
CA ASN A 194 -0.33 -3.15 -1.62
C ASN A 194 -0.84 -1.83 -2.20
N VAL A 195 -1.33 -1.87 -3.44
CA VAL A 195 -1.89 -0.71 -4.13
C VAL A 195 -3.33 -1.03 -4.50
N GLN A 196 -4.25 -0.20 -4.00
CA GLN A 196 -5.66 -0.24 -4.33
C GLN A 196 -6.09 1.14 -4.83
N THR A 197 -6.65 1.20 -6.04
CA THR A 197 -7.34 2.39 -6.55
C THR A 197 -8.85 2.24 -6.43
N ARG A 198 -9.57 3.33 -6.70
CA ARG A 198 -11.02 3.31 -6.87
C ARG A 198 -11.38 2.97 -8.31
N ASN A 199 -12.61 2.51 -8.52
CA ASN A 199 -13.16 2.20 -9.85
C ASN A 199 -13.23 3.42 -10.80
N ASP A 200 -13.07 4.64 -10.29
CA ASP A 200 -13.04 5.88 -11.07
C ASP A 200 -11.64 6.48 -11.19
N ASP A 201 -10.62 5.84 -10.61
CA ASP A 201 -9.23 6.28 -10.67
C ASP A 201 -8.37 5.31 -11.47
N GLN A 202 -7.69 5.85 -12.48
CA GLN A 202 -6.86 5.07 -13.38
C GLN A 202 -5.39 5.38 -13.13
N VAL A 203 -4.60 4.32 -12.96
CA VAL A 203 -3.15 4.42 -12.84
C VAL A 203 -2.55 4.49 -14.24
N ALA A 204 -1.78 5.52 -14.53
CA ALA A 204 -1.01 5.58 -15.75
C ALA A 204 -0.03 4.39 -15.83
N LYS A 205 -0.07 3.62 -16.93
CA LYS A 205 0.83 2.45 -17.14
C LYS A 205 2.32 2.81 -17.03
N ARG A 206 2.67 4.06 -17.35
CA ARG A 206 4.01 4.64 -17.16
C ARG A 206 4.44 4.65 -15.69
N ASP A 207 3.54 5.04 -14.79
CA ASP A 207 3.86 5.24 -13.38
C ASP A 207 3.97 3.90 -12.66
N LEU A 208 3.10 2.93 -13.01
CA LEU A 208 3.28 1.54 -12.59
C LEU A 208 4.64 0.98 -13.05
N ARG A 209 5.04 1.21 -14.31
CA ARG A 209 6.37 0.75 -14.79
C ARG A 209 7.51 1.37 -14.00
N ARG A 210 7.40 2.65 -13.62
CA ARG A 210 8.41 3.33 -12.81
C ARG A 210 8.51 2.71 -11.41
N LEU A 211 7.37 2.42 -10.79
CA LEU A 211 7.32 1.72 -9.50
C LEU A 211 8.06 0.38 -9.59
N LEU A 212 7.70 -0.46 -10.57
CA LEU A 212 8.31 -1.78 -10.77
C LEU A 212 9.82 -1.73 -11.05
N LYS A 213 10.30 -0.66 -11.70
CA LYS A 213 11.72 -0.50 -12.02
C LYS A 213 12.55 0.00 -10.83
N ASN A 214 11.97 0.83 -9.98
CA ASN A 214 12.72 1.61 -9.00
C ASN A 214 12.67 1.03 -7.58
N ALA A 215 11.84 0.02 -7.33
CA ALA A 215 11.69 -0.61 -6.03
C ALA A 215 12.07 -2.10 -6.10
N ASN A 216 12.80 -2.57 -5.08
CA ASN A 216 12.98 -3.98 -4.80
C ASN A 216 11.82 -4.42 -3.90
N ILE A 217 10.91 -5.23 -4.44
CA ILE A 217 9.65 -5.61 -3.80
C ILE A 217 9.64 -7.12 -3.65
N LYS A 218 9.42 -7.61 -2.43
CA LYS A 218 9.23 -9.04 -2.21
C LYS A 218 7.80 -9.47 -2.52
N ASP A 219 6.81 -8.82 -1.90
CA ASP A 219 5.40 -9.10 -2.13
C ASP A 219 4.65 -7.89 -2.73
N LEU A 220 4.05 -8.08 -3.90
CA LEU A 220 3.30 -7.03 -4.61
C LEU A 220 1.84 -7.43 -4.79
N GLU A 221 0.93 -6.63 -4.23
CA GLU A 221 -0.52 -6.76 -4.45
C GLU A 221 -1.06 -5.52 -5.17
N LEU A 222 -1.71 -5.73 -6.32
CA LEU A 222 -2.32 -4.69 -7.15
C LEU A 222 -3.82 -4.94 -7.31
N CYS A 223 -4.62 -3.95 -6.95
CA CYS A 223 -6.04 -3.86 -7.21
C CYS A 223 -6.30 -2.50 -7.85
N ILE A 224 -5.95 -2.38 -9.14
CA ILE A 224 -5.89 -1.10 -9.85
C ILE A 224 -6.56 -1.21 -11.21
N GLU A 225 -7.12 -0.10 -11.66
CA GLU A 225 -7.44 0.11 -13.08
C GLU A 225 -6.27 0.80 -13.77
N LEU A 226 -5.88 0.34 -14.97
CA LEU A 226 -4.86 1.02 -15.77
C LEU A 226 -5.50 1.91 -16.83
N GLU A 227 -4.93 3.10 -17.02
CA GLU A 227 -5.31 3.99 -18.13
C GLU A 227 -5.19 3.25 -19.48
N SER A 228 -6.23 3.35 -20.31
CA SER A 228 -6.21 2.79 -21.67
C SER A 228 -5.26 3.59 -22.56
N THR A 229 -4.03 3.11 -22.70
CA THR A 229 -3.03 3.74 -23.58
C THR A 229 -3.17 3.23 -25.02
N THR A 230 -3.28 4.14 -25.99
CA THR A 230 -3.27 3.82 -27.44
C THR A 230 -1.89 3.42 -27.98
N SER A 231 -0.83 3.53 -27.17
CA SER A 231 0.55 3.29 -27.60
C SER A 231 1.01 1.84 -27.35
N LEU A 232 1.82 1.34 -28.28
CA LEU A 232 2.60 0.08 -28.20
C LEU A 232 3.64 0.17 -27.07
N LEU A 233 3.17 0.18 -25.83
CA LEU A 233 4.04 0.15 -24.67
C LEU A 233 4.56 -1.27 -24.48
N LYS A 234 5.88 -1.38 -24.24
CA LYS A 234 6.54 -2.65 -23.88
C LYS A 234 5.78 -3.37 -22.75
N PRO A 235 5.89 -4.70 -22.64
CA PRO A 235 5.34 -5.42 -21.50
C PRO A 235 5.80 -4.84 -20.15
N LEU A 236 4.95 -4.96 -19.13
CA LEU A 236 5.33 -4.76 -17.73
C LEU A 236 6.23 -5.92 -17.30
N VAL A 237 7.23 -5.62 -16.49
CA VAL A 237 8.18 -6.61 -15.99
C VAL A 237 8.05 -6.65 -14.48
N PHE A 238 7.47 -7.73 -13.98
CA PHE A 238 7.29 -7.97 -12.55
C PHE A 238 8.49 -8.74 -12.00
N ILE A 239 9.20 -8.14 -11.05
CA ILE A 239 10.34 -8.75 -10.36
C ILE A 239 10.03 -8.68 -8.87
N CYS A 240 9.46 -9.76 -8.34
CA CYS A 240 9.05 -9.90 -6.94
C CYS A 240 8.89 -11.38 -6.60
N GLU A 241 8.95 -11.77 -5.33
CA GLU A 241 8.71 -13.16 -4.95
C GLU A 241 7.24 -13.55 -5.13
N ALA A 242 6.32 -12.74 -4.61
CA ALA A 242 4.88 -12.96 -4.77
C ALA A 242 4.21 -11.80 -5.50
N LEU A 243 3.47 -12.11 -6.55
CA LEU A 243 2.66 -11.18 -7.32
C LEU A 243 1.18 -11.56 -7.18
N LYS A 244 0.35 -10.58 -6.81
CA LYS A 244 -1.10 -10.74 -6.71
C LYS A 244 -1.82 -9.60 -7.40
N ILE A 245 -2.68 -9.91 -8.37
CA ILE A 245 -3.46 -8.93 -9.12
C ILE A 245 -4.95 -9.30 -8.99
N LYS A 246 -5.78 -8.41 -8.44
CA LYS A 246 -7.22 -8.69 -8.16
C LYS A 246 -8.18 -8.21 -9.26
N GLU A 247 -7.71 -7.34 -10.14
CA GLU A 247 -8.45 -6.80 -11.29
C GLU A 247 -7.47 -6.73 -12.47
N GLY A 248 -7.23 -7.87 -13.11
CA GLY A 248 -6.13 -8.09 -14.05
C GLY A 248 -6.54 -8.14 -15.51
N ASP A 249 -7.65 -7.53 -15.91
CA ASP A 249 -8.13 -7.46 -17.30
C ASP A 249 -7.14 -6.72 -18.22
N TRP A 250 -6.40 -5.77 -17.65
CA TRP A 250 -5.31 -5.07 -18.30
C TRP A 250 -4.01 -5.88 -18.43
N VAL A 251 -3.86 -6.97 -17.66
CA VAL A 251 -2.67 -7.82 -17.69
C VAL A 251 -2.67 -8.64 -18.97
N LYS A 252 -1.57 -8.57 -19.73
CA LYS A 252 -1.38 -9.37 -20.93
C LYS A 252 -0.47 -10.55 -20.64
N THR A 253 -0.62 -11.62 -21.41
CA THR A 253 0.22 -12.83 -21.31
C THR A 253 1.70 -12.50 -21.38
N ASP A 254 2.09 -11.55 -22.22
CA ASP A 254 3.50 -11.14 -22.36
C ASP A 254 4.05 -10.47 -21.10
N ASP A 255 3.20 -9.80 -20.31
CA ASP A 255 3.60 -9.24 -19.02
C ASP A 255 3.94 -10.37 -18.03
N LEU A 256 3.15 -11.46 -18.03
CA LEU A 256 3.42 -12.65 -17.22
C LEU A 256 4.64 -13.43 -17.69
N MET A 257 4.83 -13.59 -19.00
CA MET A 257 5.98 -14.29 -19.57
C MET A 257 7.31 -13.57 -19.28
N GLY A 258 7.25 -12.26 -19.03
CA GLY A 258 8.38 -11.45 -18.57
C GLY A 258 8.59 -11.45 -17.05
N ALA A 259 7.66 -12.00 -16.27
CA ALA A 259 7.72 -11.97 -14.82
C ALA A 259 8.78 -12.94 -14.27
N THR A 260 9.46 -12.49 -13.21
CA THR A 260 10.38 -13.30 -12.41
C THR A 260 9.81 -13.39 -10.99
N CYS A 261 8.94 -14.37 -10.78
CA CYS A 261 8.21 -14.56 -9.52
C CYS A 261 8.20 -16.03 -9.08
N LYS A 262 8.09 -16.25 -7.76
CA LYS A 262 7.84 -17.57 -7.16
C LYS A 262 6.35 -17.87 -7.13
N LYS A 263 5.53 -16.88 -6.80
CA LYS A 263 4.07 -17.02 -6.69
C LYS A 263 3.38 -15.97 -7.54
N ILE A 264 2.44 -16.41 -8.38
CA ILE A 264 1.65 -15.51 -9.24
C ILE A 264 0.17 -15.80 -9.01
N TYR A 265 -0.60 -14.78 -8.68
CA TYR A 265 -2.06 -14.81 -8.66
C TYR A 265 -2.59 -13.66 -9.53
N VAL A 266 -3.42 -13.97 -10.50
CA VAL A 266 -4.12 -12.96 -11.32
C VAL A 266 -5.59 -13.28 -11.38
N ASP A 267 -6.43 -12.33 -11.00
CA ASP A 267 -7.88 -12.42 -11.12
C ASP A 267 -8.36 -11.62 -12.34
N ARG A 268 -9.42 -12.11 -12.99
CA ARG A 268 -10.05 -11.47 -14.17
C ARG A 268 -9.10 -11.18 -15.32
N MET A 269 -8.17 -12.09 -15.61
CA MET A 269 -7.33 -11.96 -16.81
C MET A 269 -8.07 -12.43 -18.06
N GLU A 270 -7.98 -11.66 -19.14
CA GLU A 270 -8.34 -12.14 -20.47
C GLU A 270 -7.22 -13.02 -21.03
N MET A 271 -7.54 -14.27 -21.35
CA MET A 271 -6.55 -15.22 -21.86
C MET A 271 -7.16 -16.09 -22.96
N SER A 272 -6.43 -16.26 -24.07
CA SER A 272 -6.78 -17.18 -25.14
C SER A 272 -6.27 -18.61 -24.87
N MET A 273 -6.69 -19.57 -25.68
CA MET A 273 -6.17 -20.93 -25.61
C MET A 273 -4.70 -20.97 -26.03
N GLU A 274 -4.34 -20.22 -27.06
CA GLU A 274 -2.98 -20.09 -27.58
C GLU A 274 -2.04 -19.54 -26.51
N ASP A 275 -2.49 -18.54 -25.75
CA ASP A 275 -1.76 -17.99 -24.60
C ASP A 275 -1.54 -19.03 -23.50
N THR A 276 -2.58 -19.80 -23.17
CA THR A 276 -2.48 -20.86 -22.15
C THR A 276 -1.47 -21.91 -22.56
N VAL A 277 -1.55 -22.39 -23.81
CA VAL A 277 -0.58 -23.36 -24.37
C VAL A 277 0.83 -22.79 -24.36
N ARG A 278 0.99 -21.48 -24.64
CA ARG A 278 2.28 -20.81 -24.60
C ARG A 278 2.87 -20.78 -23.19
N ILE A 279 2.10 -20.37 -22.17
CA ILE A 279 2.53 -20.39 -20.77
C ILE A 279 2.99 -21.79 -20.36
N VAL A 280 2.13 -22.80 -20.60
CA VAL A 280 2.40 -24.18 -20.19
C VAL A 280 3.63 -24.76 -20.90
N LYS A 281 3.77 -24.55 -22.21
CA LYS A 281 4.96 -24.99 -22.96
C LYS A 281 6.23 -24.32 -22.45
N SER A 282 6.19 -23.01 -22.19
CA SER A 282 7.36 -22.29 -21.72
C SER A 282 7.81 -22.70 -20.33
N TRP A 283 6.86 -22.98 -19.43
CA TRP A 283 7.14 -23.57 -18.12
C TRP A 283 7.71 -24.99 -18.24
N LYS A 284 7.03 -25.89 -18.97
CA LYS A 284 7.45 -27.29 -19.12
C LYS A 284 8.86 -27.42 -19.72
N ASN A 285 9.22 -26.54 -20.64
CA ASN A 285 10.53 -26.54 -21.28
C ASN A 285 11.61 -25.79 -20.47
N GLY A 286 11.28 -25.26 -19.29
CA GLY A 286 12.21 -24.49 -18.44
C GLY A 286 12.66 -23.15 -19.04
N THR A 287 12.04 -22.70 -20.15
CA THR A 287 12.43 -21.45 -20.83
C THR A 287 11.98 -20.19 -20.09
N ARG A 288 10.91 -20.30 -19.30
CA ARG A 288 10.34 -19.26 -18.43
C ARG A 288 9.83 -19.89 -17.14
N PHE A 289 9.59 -19.07 -16.12
CA PHE A 289 9.02 -19.53 -14.84
C PHE A 289 9.89 -20.55 -14.08
N GLY A 290 11.22 -20.50 -14.24
CA GLY A 290 12.13 -21.46 -13.59
C GLY A 290 12.11 -21.43 -12.06
N ASN A 291 11.74 -20.31 -11.45
CA ASN A 291 11.61 -20.14 -10.00
C ASN A 291 10.16 -20.26 -9.51
N LEU A 292 9.21 -20.58 -10.38
CA LEU A 292 7.79 -20.59 -10.05
C LEU A 292 7.46 -21.78 -9.15
N GLU A 293 6.86 -21.51 -8.01
CA GLU A 293 6.30 -22.50 -7.09
C GLU A 293 4.79 -22.69 -7.35
N SER A 294 4.08 -21.59 -7.61
CA SER A 294 2.63 -21.63 -7.88
C SER A 294 2.17 -20.49 -8.79
N MET A 295 1.29 -20.79 -9.74
CA MET A 295 0.58 -19.81 -10.56
C MET A 295 -0.91 -20.09 -10.56
N GLU A 296 -1.71 -19.09 -10.23
CA GLU A 296 -3.17 -19.11 -10.28
C GLU A 296 -3.67 -17.95 -11.14
N ILE A 297 -4.42 -18.26 -12.20
CA ILE A 297 -5.03 -17.27 -13.09
C ILE A 297 -6.53 -17.54 -13.17
N LYS A 298 -7.35 -16.59 -12.74
CA LYS A 298 -8.81 -16.63 -12.95
C LYS A 298 -9.16 -15.92 -14.23
N ILE A 299 -9.79 -16.66 -15.15
CA ILE A 299 -10.07 -16.18 -16.51
C ILE A 299 -11.44 -15.49 -16.55
N SER A 300 -11.51 -14.30 -17.15
CA SER A 300 -12.73 -13.48 -17.19
C SER A 300 -13.86 -14.13 -17.99
N ASN A 301 -13.54 -14.81 -19.10
CA ASN A 301 -14.52 -15.41 -20.00
C ASN A 301 -14.74 -16.90 -19.70
N LYS A 302 -15.93 -17.21 -19.15
CA LYS A 302 -16.36 -18.57 -18.77
C LYS A 302 -16.33 -19.58 -19.93
N ALA A 303 -16.71 -19.17 -21.14
CA ALA A 303 -16.76 -20.06 -22.31
C ALA A 303 -15.35 -20.39 -22.83
N ASN A 304 -14.43 -19.42 -22.80
CA ASN A 304 -13.02 -19.65 -23.13
C ASN A 304 -12.36 -20.55 -22.09
N ALA A 305 -12.61 -20.31 -20.80
CA ALA A 305 -12.09 -21.14 -19.72
C ALA A 305 -12.52 -22.61 -19.87
N GLN A 306 -13.79 -22.90 -20.17
CA GLN A 306 -14.28 -24.27 -20.42
C GLN A 306 -13.61 -24.96 -21.63
N ARG A 307 -13.37 -24.22 -22.73
CA ARG A 307 -12.66 -24.76 -23.91
C ARG A 307 -11.20 -25.07 -23.60
N ILE A 308 -10.56 -24.23 -22.78
CA ILE A 308 -9.18 -24.42 -22.31
C ILE A 308 -9.09 -25.69 -21.46
N VAL A 309 -10.00 -25.85 -20.47
CA VAL A 309 -10.05 -27.05 -19.61
C VAL A 309 -10.07 -28.31 -20.45
N LYS A 310 -11.03 -28.41 -21.39
CA LYS A 310 -11.28 -29.63 -22.18
C LYS A 310 -10.05 -30.07 -22.98
N ARG A 311 -9.37 -29.17 -23.68
CA ARG A 311 -8.20 -29.52 -24.51
C ARG A 311 -6.94 -29.83 -23.70
N VAL A 312 -6.75 -29.21 -22.54
CA VAL A 312 -5.58 -29.46 -21.67
C VAL A 312 -5.69 -30.84 -21.01
N THR A 313 -6.88 -31.23 -20.55
CA THR A 313 -7.14 -32.55 -19.98
C THR A 313 -6.98 -33.67 -21.00
N ASP A 314 -7.37 -33.43 -22.25
CA ASP A 314 -7.20 -34.39 -23.36
C ASP A 314 -5.71 -34.58 -23.74
N GLY A 315 -4.82 -33.66 -23.32
CA GLY A 315 -3.39 -33.64 -23.65
C GLY A 315 -2.43 -34.26 -22.62
N LYS A 316 -2.92 -34.90 -21.53
CA LYS A 316 -2.10 -35.48 -20.44
C LYS A 316 -1.08 -34.49 -19.82
N ILE A 317 -1.53 -33.37 -19.27
CA ILE A 317 -0.71 -32.53 -18.38
C ILE A 317 -1.23 -32.71 -16.96
N ALA A 318 -0.57 -33.57 -16.18
CA ALA A 318 -1.07 -34.15 -14.93
C ALA A 318 -1.11 -33.20 -13.71
N SER A 319 -0.69 -31.94 -13.83
CA SER A 319 -0.63 -30.99 -12.69
C SER A 319 -1.58 -29.78 -12.81
N LEU A 320 -2.51 -29.79 -13.77
CA LEU A 320 -3.43 -28.68 -14.01
C LEU A 320 -4.81 -28.97 -13.41
N TYR A 321 -5.11 -28.36 -12.27
CA TYR A 321 -6.46 -28.37 -11.69
C TYR A 321 -7.24 -27.18 -12.22
N LEU A 322 -8.03 -27.40 -13.27
CA LEU A 322 -8.92 -26.38 -13.78
C LEU A 322 -10.35 -26.56 -13.26
N LYS A 323 -10.75 -25.72 -12.27
CA LYS A 323 -12.17 -25.41 -12.08
C LYS A 323 -12.63 -24.53 -13.25
N PRO A 324 -13.94 -24.40 -13.56
CA PRO A 324 -14.44 -23.81 -14.81
C PRO A 324 -13.92 -22.41 -15.17
N HIS A 325 -13.31 -21.67 -14.23
CA HIS A 325 -12.78 -20.32 -14.39
C HIS A 325 -11.37 -20.14 -13.79
N LEU A 326 -10.70 -21.24 -13.41
CA LEU A 326 -9.46 -21.21 -12.63
C LEU A 326 -8.39 -22.00 -13.36
N PHE A 327 -7.34 -21.35 -13.81
CA PHE A 327 -6.11 -21.99 -14.24
C PHE A 327 -5.16 -22.03 -13.04
N ARG A 328 -4.78 -23.23 -12.59
CA ARG A 328 -3.83 -23.39 -11.48
C ARG A 328 -2.70 -24.34 -11.89
N MET A 329 -1.48 -23.87 -11.72
CA MET A 329 -0.24 -24.62 -11.84
C MET A 329 0.44 -24.64 -10.48
N ASP A 330 0.55 -25.82 -9.89
CA ASP A 330 1.40 -26.05 -8.72
C ASP A 330 2.65 -26.81 -9.18
N VAL A 331 3.83 -26.37 -8.73
CA VAL A 331 5.10 -27.08 -8.95
C VAL A 331 5.35 -27.96 -7.73
N GLN A 332 5.55 -29.26 -7.95
CA GLN A 332 5.85 -30.23 -6.88
C GLN A 332 7.28 -30.10 -6.38
#